data_AF-A0AAV2BN03-F1
#
_entry.id   AF-A0AAV2BN03-F1
#
_cell.length_a   1.000
_cell.length_b   1.000
_cell.length_c   1.000
_cell.angle_alpha   90.00
_cell.angle_beta   90.00
_cell.angle_gamma   90.00
#
_symmetry.space_group_name_H-M   'P 1'
#
loop_
_entity.id
_entity.type
_entity.pdbx_description
1 polymer ?
#
loop_
_entity_poly.entity_id
_entity_poly.type
_entity_poly.pdbx_seq_one_letter_code
_entity_poly.pdbx_strand_id
1 'polypeptide(L)'
;TFPILSNSTQLEFVTENQKLEFPLQGSPVLQRNRLSPVEAELLERAIFEFIKGLKLHNVIMFHKAAVDDGLLLSELLYSNSVHVTHIEVLVVSKAVKILEHFFTTVGSSNTADILLISLEDGEEIDQLLMSLVSNKRIKTLVVGNLQRWQDRLLEVKAYEMYLIVIMHCKESVQPVDGSSTKEDDSIYCFESEDVYTVWQSFLSDEGSQKMHQVAVWKKNSKMIKMEPEIDTIIVRLALVEYWPFIRIRMVNGTVTLNDCVLKRLLNEFAKRQNLKFKLLYGHKWGGKVETDWTGAIGMVLREEADMIPFLPVTESRESVLDFTKPKAFINHGIL
;
A
#
# COMPACT_ATOMS: atom_id res chain seq x y z
N THR A 1 -23.68 -38.21 -0.45
CA THR A 1 -23.71 -38.26 -1.93
C THR A 1 -23.45 -36.88 -2.45
N PHE A 2 -22.19 -36.59 -2.77
CA PHE A 2 -21.73 -35.33 -3.36
C PHE A 2 -21.55 -35.54 -4.87
N PRO A 3 -21.92 -34.58 -5.75
CA PRO A 3 -21.60 -34.71 -7.15
C PRO A 3 -20.16 -34.25 -7.38
N ILE A 4 -19.39 -35.16 -7.97
CA ILE A 4 -18.11 -34.93 -8.63
C ILE A 4 -18.40 -34.09 -9.88
N LEU A 5 -17.73 -32.96 -10.04
CA LEU A 5 -17.57 -32.30 -11.33
C LEU A 5 -16.07 -32.11 -11.58
N SER A 6 -15.50 -33.12 -12.23
CA SER A 6 -14.31 -33.00 -13.04
C SER A 6 -14.61 -32.08 -14.22
N ASN A 7 -13.82 -31.03 -14.41
CA ASN A 7 -13.52 -30.49 -15.72
C ASN A 7 -12.16 -29.80 -15.67
N SER A 8 -11.15 -30.57 -16.04
CA SER A 8 -9.84 -30.12 -16.46
C SER A 8 -9.99 -29.29 -17.73
N THR A 9 -9.89 -27.97 -17.62
CA THR A 9 -9.61 -27.13 -18.79
C THR A 9 -8.08 -27.00 -18.89
N GLN A 10 -7.46 -27.94 -19.59
CA GLN A 10 -6.11 -27.75 -20.10
C GLN A 10 -6.17 -26.63 -21.15
N LEU A 11 -5.52 -25.50 -20.87
CA LEU A 11 -5.21 -24.50 -21.88
C LEU A 11 -4.00 -24.99 -22.65
N GLU A 12 -4.22 -25.50 -23.86
CA GLU A 12 -3.17 -25.81 -24.83
C GLU A 12 -2.49 -24.51 -25.27
N PHE A 13 -1.19 -24.42 -25.04
CA PHE A 13 -0.34 -23.37 -25.60
C PHE A 13 -0.07 -23.67 -27.07
N VAL A 14 -0.57 -22.82 -27.96
CA VAL A 14 -0.09 -22.77 -29.35
C VAL A 14 1.21 -21.97 -29.35
N THR A 15 2.34 -22.68 -29.46
CA THR A 15 3.64 -22.09 -29.78
C THR A 15 3.68 -21.73 -31.26
N GLU A 16 3.46 -20.46 -31.59
CA GLU A 16 3.83 -19.92 -32.90
C GLU A 16 5.08 -19.04 -32.77
N ASN A 17 6.21 -19.63 -33.16
CA ASN A 17 7.48 -18.94 -33.34
C ASN A 17 7.37 -17.99 -34.55
N GLN A 18 7.27 -16.69 -34.31
CA GLN A 18 7.62 -15.68 -35.32
C GLN A 18 8.74 -14.79 -34.79
N LYS A 19 9.96 -15.07 -35.28
CA LYS A 19 11.11 -14.17 -35.23
C LYS A 19 10.82 -12.97 -36.13
N LEU A 20 10.70 -11.79 -35.54
CA LEU A 20 10.82 -10.51 -36.25
C LEU A 20 12.04 -9.79 -35.67
N GLU A 21 13.17 -9.88 -36.38
CA GLU A 21 14.36 -9.09 -36.10
C GLU A 21 14.20 -7.71 -36.77
N PHE A 22 14.31 -6.64 -35.98
CA PHE A 22 14.53 -5.28 -36.48
C PHE A 22 15.64 -4.60 -35.66
N PRO A 23 16.42 -3.70 -36.28
CA PRO A 23 17.70 -3.27 -35.75
C PRO A 23 17.54 -2.23 -34.63
N LEU A 24 18.14 -2.50 -33.47
CA LEU A 24 18.30 -1.51 -32.40
C LEU A 24 19.46 -0.58 -32.75
N GLN A 25 19.14 0.65 -33.15
CA GLN A 25 20.09 1.77 -33.12
C GLN A 25 20.04 2.46 -31.75
N GLY A 26 21.14 2.30 -31.00
CA GLY A 26 21.76 3.36 -30.20
C GLY A 26 20.92 4.04 -29.11
N SER A 27 20.86 3.43 -27.93
CA SER A 27 20.86 4.16 -26.66
C SER A 27 21.66 3.37 -25.64
N PRO A 28 22.51 4.01 -24.82
CA PRO A 28 23.36 3.29 -23.88
C PRO A 28 22.48 2.64 -22.80
N VAL A 29 22.29 1.34 -22.94
CA VAL A 29 21.69 0.49 -21.90
C VAL A 29 22.65 0.54 -20.72
N LEU A 30 22.27 1.27 -19.67
CA LEU A 30 22.78 1.04 -18.32
C LEU A 30 22.53 -0.44 -18.03
N GLN A 31 23.58 -1.25 -18.04
CA GLN A 31 23.51 -2.64 -17.65
C GLN A 31 22.98 -2.69 -16.21
N ARG A 32 21.73 -3.14 -16.05
CA ARG A 32 21.14 -3.42 -14.74
C ARG A 32 21.92 -4.58 -14.13
N ASN A 33 22.53 -4.37 -12.96
CA ASN A 33 23.18 -5.43 -12.21
C ASN A 33 22.10 -6.42 -11.75
N ARG A 34 22.01 -7.58 -12.41
CA ARG A 34 21.29 -8.73 -11.84
C ARG A 34 21.96 -9.09 -10.52
N LEU A 35 21.16 -9.29 -9.48
CA LEU A 35 21.66 -9.83 -8.22
C LEU A 35 22.37 -11.16 -8.47
N SER A 36 23.45 -11.42 -7.74
CA SER A 36 24.01 -12.77 -7.72
C SER A 36 22.98 -13.75 -7.14
N PRO A 37 23.03 -15.06 -7.48
CA PRO A 37 22.10 -16.05 -6.93
C PRO A 37 22.03 -16.04 -5.39
N VAL A 38 23.16 -15.77 -4.73
CA VAL A 38 23.24 -15.67 -3.26
C VAL A 38 22.52 -14.42 -2.75
N GLU A 39 22.70 -13.26 -3.40
CA GLU A 39 22.03 -12.02 -3.02
C GLU A 39 20.50 -12.11 -3.26
N ALA A 40 20.07 -12.81 -4.32
CA ALA A 40 18.66 -13.10 -4.60
C ALA A 40 18.04 -13.98 -3.50
N GLU A 41 18.73 -15.05 -3.09
CA GLU A 41 18.27 -15.93 -2.01
C GLU A 41 18.11 -15.17 -0.68
N LEU A 42 19.09 -14.32 -0.34
CA LEU A 42 19.07 -13.50 0.88
C LEU A 42 17.92 -12.49 0.85
N LEU A 43 17.66 -11.86 -0.29
CA LEU A 43 16.54 -10.96 -0.49
C LEU A 43 15.20 -11.68 -0.27
N GLU A 44 15.00 -12.84 -0.88
CA GLU A 44 13.77 -13.62 -0.76
C GLU A 44 13.51 -14.06 0.69
N ARG A 45 14.57 -14.44 1.42
CA ARG A 45 14.49 -14.73 2.86
C ARG A 45 14.13 -13.51 3.69
N ALA A 46 14.73 -12.35 3.41
CA ALA A 46 14.40 -11.10 4.09
C ALA A 46 12.93 -10.71 3.88
N ILE A 47 12.44 -10.84 2.64
CA ILE A 47 11.04 -10.60 2.29
C ILE A 47 10.13 -11.55 3.09
N PHE A 48 10.40 -12.85 3.05
CA PHE A 48 9.62 -13.86 3.76
C PHE A 48 9.56 -13.57 5.27
N GLU A 49 10.70 -13.30 5.90
CA GLU A 49 10.79 -12.99 7.33
C GLU A 49 9.95 -11.77 7.72
N PHE A 50 9.82 -10.78 6.82
CA PHE A 50 8.96 -9.62 7.03
C PHE A 50 7.48 -9.98 6.89
N ILE A 51 7.11 -10.62 5.77
CA ILE A 51 5.70 -10.82 5.40
C ILE A 51 5.03 -12.02 6.08
N LYS A 52 5.78 -12.97 6.65
CA LYS A 52 5.20 -14.12 7.37
C LYS A 52 4.34 -13.72 8.57
N GLY A 53 4.56 -12.53 9.12
CA GLY A 53 3.73 -11.96 10.20
C GLY A 53 2.46 -11.28 9.68
N LEU A 54 2.34 -11.06 8.37
CA LEU A 54 1.15 -10.51 7.74
C LEU A 54 0.15 -11.65 7.51
N LYS A 55 -1.12 -11.43 7.89
CA LYS A 55 -2.21 -12.34 7.53
C LYS A 55 -2.49 -12.21 6.04
N LEU A 56 -1.81 -13.02 5.23
CA LEU A 56 -1.94 -13.05 3.78
C LEU A 56 -2.56 -14.37 3.35
N HIS A 57 -3.42 -14.32 2.34
CA HIS A 57 -3.97 -15.53 1.71
C HIS A 57 -3.49 -15.69 0.27
N ASN A 58 -3.26 -14.57 -0.42
CA ASN A 58 -2.84 -14.56 -1.82
C ASN A 58 -1.69 -13.58 -2.01
N VAL A 59 -0.67 -14.03 -2.74
CA VAL A 59 0.46 -13.21 -3.19
C VAL A 59 0.51 -13.29 -4.70
N ILE A 60 0.60 -12.15 -5.37
CA ILE A 60 0.81 -12.08 -6.82
C ILE A 60 2.21 -11.52 -7.05
N MET A 61 3.07 -12.31 -7.66
CA MET A 61 4.46 -11.91 -7.98
C MET A 61 4.55 -11.53 -9.46
N PHE A 62 5.22 -10.41 -9.73
CA PHE A 62 5.51 -9.93 -11.06
C PHE A 62 6.98 -10.18 -11.42
N HIS A 63 7.22 -10.67 -12.63
CA HIS A 63 8.56 -10.96 -13.15
C HIS A 63 8.64 -10.59 -14.64
N LYS A 64 9.82 -10.17 -15.11
CA LYS A 64 10.03 -9.70 -16.49
C LYS A 64 10.48 -10.82 -17.45
N ALA A 65 11.03 -11.91 -16.93
CA ALA A 65 11.47 -13.08 -17.70
C ALA A 65 11.27 -14.39 -16.90
N ALA A 66 11.70 -15.53 -17.46
CA ALA A 66 11.47 -16.87 -16.94
C ALA A 66 11.85 -17.04 -15.45
N VAL A 67 10.80 -17.29 -14.65
CA VAL A 67 10.55 -17.94 -13.35
C VAL A 67 11.68 -18.18 -12.33
N ASP A 68 12.96 -17.88 -12.56
CA ASP A 68 14.00 -18.19 -11.57
C ASP A 68 13.96 -17.24 -10.35
N ASP A 69 13.51 -16.00 -10.54
CA ASP A 69 13.37 -15.01 -9.47
C ASP A 69 12.07 -15.24 -8.67
N GLY A 70 12.17 -15.47 -7.35
CA GLY A 70 11.01 -15.62 -6.46
C GLY A 70 10.57 -17.07 -6.19
N LEU A 71 11.31 -18.07 -6.67
CA LEU A 71 11.02 -19.49 -6.41
C LEU A 71 11.11 -19.84 -4.94
N LEU A 72 12.20 -19.45 -4.27
CA LEU A 72 12.37 -19.74 -2.84
C LEU A 72 11.28 -19.05 -2.01
N LEU A 73 10.97 -17.80 -2.31
CA LEU A 73 9.91 -17.06 -1.65
C LEU A 73 8.56 -17.76 -1.83
N SER A 74 8.29 -18.30 -3.02
CA SER A 74 7.09 -19.07 -3.32
C SER A 74 7.00 -20.35 -2.50
N GLU A 75 8.10 -21.11 -2.38
CA GLU A 75 8.17 -22.32 -1.56
C GLU A 75 7.95 -22.01 -0.07
N LEU A 76 8.59 -20.95 0.44
CA LEU A 76 8.46 -20.50 1.83
C LEU A 76 7.02 -20.05 2.14
N LEU A 77 6.39 -19.31 1.22
CA LEU A 77 5.00 -18.85 1.36
C LEU A 77 4.00 -20.00 1.27
N TYR A 78 4.18 -20.92 0.33
CA TYR A 78 3.33 -22.10 0.19
C TYR A 78 3.37 -22.97 1.46
N SER A 79 4.56 -23.15 2.04
CA SER A 79 4.75 -23.84 3.32
C SER A 79 4.01 -23.17 4.50
N ASN A 80 3.57 -21.92 4.32
CA ASN A 80 2.78 -21.15 5.29
C ASN A 80 1.32 -20.94 4.84
N SER A 81 0.82 -21.80 3.95
CA SER A 81 -0.57 -21.77 3.44
C SER A 81 -0.94 -20.48 2.70
N VAL A 82 0.04 -19.81 2.08
CA VAL A 82 -0.18 -18.65 1.22
C VAL A 82 -0.16 -19.09 -0.23
N HIS A 83 -1.22 -18.76 -0.99
CA HIS A 83 -1.26 -19.04 -2.43
C HIS A 83 -0.43 -18.01 -3.19
N VAL A 84 0.43 -18.47 -4.11
CA VAL A 84 1.27 -17.59 -4.92
C VAL A 84 0.89 -17.71 -6.40
N THR A 85 0.63 -16.58 -7.04
CA THR A 85 0.40 -16.47 -8.48
C THR A 85 1.52 -15.68 -9.13
N HIS A 86 2.15 -16.30 -10.13
CA HIS A 86 3.21 -15.73 -10.93
C HIS A 86 2.63 -15.08 -12.19
N ILE A 87 2.93 -13.79 -12.43
CA ILE A 87 2.51 -13.05 -13.63
C ILE A 87 3.73 -12.49 -14.34
N GLU A 88 3.97 -13.01 -15.53
CA GLU A 88 5.01 -12.49 -16.42
C GLU A 88 4.54 -11.20 -17.09
N VAL A 89 5.29 -10.11 -16.89
CA VAL A 89 4.96 -8.78 -17.41
C VAL A 89 5.78 -8.50 -18.67
N LEU A 90 5.41 -9.15 -19.77
CA LEU A 90 5.94 -8.81 -21.10
C LEU A 90 5.28 -7.55 -21.68
N VAL A 91 3.99 -7.36 -21.37
CA VAL A 91 3.19 -6.22 -21.83
C VAL A 91 2.24 -5.79 -20.71
N VAL A 92 2.41 -4.56 -20.20
CA VAL A 92 1.64 -4.00 -19.08
C VAL A 92 0.13 -4.13 -19.29
N SER A 93 -0.37 -3.80 -20.47
CA SER A 93 -1.82 -3.85 -20.77
C SER A 93 -2.41 -5.26 -20.70
N LYS A 94 -1.62 -6.32 -20.96
CA LYS A 94 -2.05 -7.71 -20.78
C LYS A 94 -2.10 -8.07 -19.30
N ALA A 95 -1.08 -7.69 -18.53
CA ALA A 95 -1.02 -7.92 -17.10
C ALA A 95 -2.19 -7.23 -16.37
N VAL A 96 -2.54 -5.99 -16.75
CA VAL A 96 -3.71 -5.28 -16.22
C VAL A 96 -4.99 -6.10 -16.44
N LYS A 97 -5.23 -6.63 -17.65
CA LYS A 97 -6.43 -7.43 -17.94
C LYS A 97 -6.51 -8.71 -17.11
N ILE A 98 -5.38 -9.40 -16.91
CA ILE A 98 -5.30 -10.61 -16.06
C ILE A 98 -5.69 -10.25 -14.63
N LEU A 99 -5.14 -9.14 -14.10
CA LEU A 99 -5.43 -8.68 -12.75
C LEU A 99 -6.87 -8.21 -12.58
N GLU A 100 -7.42 -7.48 -13.55
CA GLU A 100 -8.82 -7.09 -13.55
C GLU A 100 -9.73 -8.32 -13.48
N HIS A 101 -9.45 -9.33 -14.30
CA HIS A 101 -10.19 -10.59 -14.24
C HIS A 101 -10.05 -11.28 -12.88
N PHE A 102 -8.83 -11.37 -12.34
CA PHE A 102 -8.59 -11.92 -11.01
C PHE A 102 -9.40 -11.19 -9.92
N PHE A 103 -9.38 -9.86 -9.90
CA PHE A 103 -10.14 -9.08 -8.92
C PHE A 103 -11.65 -9.17 -9.12
N THR A 104 -12.14 -9.40 -10.34
CA THR A 104 -13.57 -9.67 -10.55
C THR A 104 -13.99 -11.03 -9.99
N THR A 105 -13.12 -12.04 -10.10
CA THR A 105 -13.42 -13.41 -9.65
C THR A 105 -13.31 -13.58 -8.14
N VAL A 106 -12.32 -12.93 -7.51
CA VAL A 106 -12.08 -13.03 -6.06
C VAL A 106 -13.06 -12.18 -5.23
N GLY A 107 -13.77 -11.24 -5.86
CA GLY A 107 -14.70 -10.32 -5.20
C GLY A 107 -13.98 -9.16 -4.49
N SER A 108 -14.57 -7.97 -4.53
CA SER A 108 -13.96 -6.71 -4.08
C SER A 108 -13.73 -6.62 -2.56
N SER A 109 -14.31 -7.51 -1.76
CA SER A 109 -14.22 -7.48 -0.30
C SER A 109 -12.97 -8.14 0.28
N ASN A 110 -12.21 -8.92 -0.51
CA ASN A 110 -11.08 -9.71 -0.01
C ASN A 110 -9.69 -9.17 -0.40
N THR A 111 -9.61 -7.95 -0.94
CA THR A 111 -8.34 -7.39 -1.43
C THR A 111 -7.35 -7.01 -0.31
N ALA A 112 -7.82 -6.92 0.95
CA ALA A 112 -6.97 -6.63 2.10
C ALA A 112 -5.93 -7.74 2.40
N ASP A 113 -6.19 -8.96 1.95
CA ASP A 113 -5.35 -10.14 2.19
C ASP A 113 -4.49 -10.51 0.96
N ILE A 114 -4.51 -9.65 -0.06
CA ILE A 114 -3.73 -9.78 -1.29
C ILE A 114 -2.49 -8.88 -1.19
N LEU A 115 -1.32 -9.45 -1.47
CA LEU A 115 -0.06 -8.71 -1.60
C LEU A 115 0.45 -8.83 -3.03
N LEU A 116 0.73 -7.69 -3.66
CA LEU A 116 1.45 -7.61 -4.93
C LEU A 116 2.95 -7.50 -4.65
N ILE A 117 3.79 -8.26 -5.34
CA ILE A 117 5.24 -8.24 -5.16
C ILE A 117 5.93 -7.99 -6.51
N SER A 118 6.84 -7.03 -6.56
CA SER A 118 7.88 -6.95 -7.60
C SER A 118 9.24 -7.15 -6.96
N LEU A 119 9.95 -8.21 -7.38
CA LEU A 119 11.33 -8.47 -6.97
C LEU A 119 12.35 -7.73 -7.83
N GLU A 120 11.93 -7.29 -9.02
CA GLU A 120 12.76 -6.57 -9.96
C GLU A 120 12.50 -5.05 -9.89
N ASP A 121 13.56 -4.28 -10.11
CA ASP A 121 13.48 -2.85 -10.39
C ASP A 121 13.23 -2.65 -11.90
N GLY A 122 12.00 -2.27 -12.28
CA GLY A 122 11.59 -2.19 -13.67
C GLY A 122 10.45 -1.21 -13.92
N GLU A 123 10.73 -0.19 -14.75
CA GLU A 123 9.77 0.86 -15.10
C GLU A 123 8.39 0.34 -15.56
N GLU A 124 8.34 -0.75 -16.33
CA GLU A 124 7.07 -1.33 -16.79
C GLU A 124 6.24 -1.92 -15.64
N ILE A 125 6.88 -2.62 -14.70
CA ILE A 125 6.23 -3.17 -13.51
C ILE A 125 5.85 -2.05 -12.56
N ASP A 126 6.71 -1.04 -12.42
CA ASP A 126 6.41 0.09 -11.54
C ASP A 126 5.20 0.88 -12.07
N GLN A 127 5.09 1.10 -13.38
CA GLN A 127 3.89 1.71 -14.00
C GLN A 127 2.64 0.87 -13.77
N LEU A 128 2.74 -0.46 -13.93
CA LEU A 128 1.65 -1.37 -13.61
C LEU A 128 1.21 -1.22 -12.15
N LEU A 129 2.15 -1.29 -11.21
CA LEU A 129 1.88 -1.16 -9.78
C LEU A 129 1.25 0.20 -9.46
N MET A 130 1.77 1.30 -9.98
CA MET A 130 1.18 2.63 -9.78
C MET A 130 -0.28 2.70 -10.25
N SER A 131 -0.59 2.09 -11.40
CA SER A 131 -1.97 2.03 -11.92
C SER A 131 -2.92 1.23 -10.99
N LEU A 132 -2.42 0.16 -10.37
CA LEU A 132 -3.20 -0.72 -9.50
C LEU A 132 -3.40 -0.11 -8.12
N VAL A 133 -2.34 0.45 -7.54
CA VAL A 133 -2.37 1.04 -6.21
C VAL A 133 -3.31 2.25 -6.22
N SER A 134 -3.34 3.04 -7.30
CA SER A 134 -4.26 4.17 -7.47
C SER A 134 -5.75 3.76 -7.47
N ASN A 135 -6.07 2.54 -7.90
CA ASN A 135 -7.45 2.13 -8.19
C ASN A 135 -8.05 1.12 -7.22
N LYS A 136 -7.24 0.27 -6.57
CA LYS A 136 -7.73 -0.95 -5.91
C LYS A 136 -7.36 -1.10 -4.43
N ARG A 137 -6.57 -0.16 -3.86
CA ARG A 137 -6.17 -0.17 -2.43
C ARG A 137 -5.53 -1.51 -2.00
N ILE A 138 -4.61 -2.01 -2.83
CA ILE A 138 -3.95 -3.31 -2.61
C ILE A 138 -2.60 -3.05 -1.94
N LYS A 139 -2.17 -3.98 -1.08
CA LYS A 139 -0.83 -3.97 -0.51
C LYS A 139 0.18 -4.29 -1.59
N THR A 140 1.24 -3.50 -1.68
CA THR A 140 2.28 -3.67 -2.68
C THR A 140 3.63 -3.68 -2.01
N LEU A 141 4.48 -4.64 -2.37
CA LEU A 141 5.87 -4.75 -1.96
C LEU A 141 6.75 -4.68 -3.20
N VAL A 142 7.79 -3.86 -3.11
CA VAL A 142 8.75 -3.64 -4.20
C VAL A 142 10.16 -3.67 -3.67
N VAL A 143 11.08 -4.13 -4.50
CA VAL A 143 12.52 -4.08 -4.23
C VAL A 143 13.12 -2.98 -5.09
N GLY A 144 13.87 -2.05 -4.49
CA GLY A 144 14.52 -1.00 -5.27
C GLY A 144 14.78 0.29 -4.50
N ASN A 145 14.91 1.38 -5.25
CA ASN A 145 15.30 2.69 -4.71
C ASN A 145 14.16 3.36 -3.93
N LEU A 146 14.38 3.64 -2.64
CA LEU A 146 13.41 4.29 -1.76
C LEU A 146 13.02 5.70 -2.23
N GLN A 147 13.97 6.53 -2.67
CA GLN A 147 13.68 7.88 -3.11
C GLN A 147 12.73 7.87 -4.31
N ARG A 148 12.98 6.99 -5.28
CA ARG A 148 12.11 6.83 -6.46
C ARG A 148 10.67 6.48 -6.06
N TRP A 149 10.49 5.59 -5.09
CA TRP A 149 9.16 5.21 -4.62
C TRP A 149 8.52 6.30 -3.74
N GLN A 150 9.31 7.05 -2.98
CA GLN A 150 8.84 8.23 -2.25
C GLN A 150 8.33 9.32 -3.22
N ASP A 151 9.06 9.59 -4.31
CA ASP A 151 8.65 10.57 -5.32
C ASP A 151 7.34 10.13 -6.00
N ARG A 152 7.22 8.84 -6.36
CA ARG A 152 5.99 8.26 -6.92
C ARG A 152 4.79 8.33 -5.97
N LEU A 153 5.02 8.16 -4.67
CA LEU A 153 3.96 8.32 -3.66
C LEU A 153 3.47 9.78 -3.59
N LEU A 154 4.34 10.76 -3.82
CA LEU A 154 3.95 12.18 -3.86
C LEU A 154 3.15 12.52 -5.13
N GLU A 155 3.41 11.84 -6.24
CA GLU A 155 2.63 12.01 -7.48
C GLU A 155 1.19 11.50 -7.36
N VAL A 156 0.96 10.47 -6.52
CA VAL A 156 -0.37 9.91 -6.36
C VAL A 156 -1.03 10.44 -5.09
N LYS A 157 -2.08 11.24 -5.29
CA LYS A 157 -3.00 11.74 -4.23
C LYS A 157 -3.83 10.63 -3.56
N ALA A 158 -3.31 9.41 -3.47
CA ALA A 158 -4.01 8.29 -2.86
C ALA A 158 -3.66 8.23 -1.38
N TYR A 159 -4.61 8.66 -0.56
CA TYR A 159 -4.57 8.56 0.91
C TYR A 159 -4.62 7.12 1.44
N GLU A 160 -4.60 6.10 0.57
CA GLU A 160 -4.81 4.70 0.93
C GLU A 160 -3.90 3.77 0.11
N MET A 161 -2.60 4.06 0.09
CA MET A 161 -1.59 3.13 -0.43
C MET A 161 -0.92 2.41 0.74
N TYR A 162 -0.78 1.09 0.64
CA TYR A 162 0.05 0.32 1.55
C TYR A 162 1.26 -0.16 0.74
N LEU A 163 2.30 0.65 0.70
CA LEU A 163 3.53 0.37 -0.02
C LEU A 163 4.61 -0.08 0.95
N ILE A 164 5.26 -1.19 0.63
CA ILE A 164 6.47 -1.69 1.30
C ILE A 164 7.61 -1.61 0.29
N VAL A 165 8.71 -0.98 0.65
CA VAL A 165 9.96 -0.97 -0.12
C VAL A 165 11.02 -1.72 0.65
N ILE A 166 11.68 -2.67 -0.01
CA ILE A 166 12.85 -3.35 0.54
C ILE A 166 14.09 -2.88 -0.22
N MET A 167 15.06 -2.41 0.55
CA MET A 167 16.36 -1.97 0.03
C MET A 167 17.45 -2.89 0.52
N HIS A 168 18.40 -3.18 -0.36
CA HIS A 168 19.65 -3.85 -0.04
C HIS A 168 20.77 -2.79 0.13
N CYS A 169 21.50 -2.87 1.23
CA CYS A 169 22.64 -2.03 1.54
C CYS A 169 23.81 -2.93 1.98
N LYS A 170 25.03 -2.57 1.59
CA LYS A 170 26.25 -3.20 2.09
C LYS A 170 26.81 -2.35 3.22
N GLU A 171 26.76 -2.87 4.44
CA GLU A 171 27.30 -2.18 5.62
C GLU A 171 28.77 -2.58 5.79
N SER A 172 29.67 -1.61 5.83
CA SER A 172 31.08 -1.86 6.13
C SER A 172 31.24 -2.05 7.63
N VAL A 173 31.69 -3.23 8.07
CA VAL A 173 32.06 -3.43 9.47
C VAL A 173 33.39 -2.73 9.71
N GLN A 174 33.38 -1.59 10.41
CA GLN A 174 34.63 -1.04 10.95
C GLN A 174 35.04 -1.86 12.18
N PRO A 175 36.31 -2.28 12.30
CA PRO A 175 36.79 -2.95 13.50
C PRO A 175 36.71 -1.97 14.69
N VAL A 176 36.03 -2.39 15.75
CA VAL A 176 35.98 -1.67 17.03
C VAL A 176 37.35 -1.78 17.69
N ASP A 177 37.99 -0.63 17.88
CA ASP A 177 39.17 -0.35 18.72
C ASP A 177 40.11 -1.53 19.02
N GLY A 178 41.09 -1.73 18.13
CA GLY A 178 42.32 -2.47 18.40
C GLY A 178 43.51 -1.52 18.34
N SER A 179 44.14 -1.30 19.49
CA SER A 179 45.30 -0.42 19.73
C SER A 179 46.38 -0.44 18.64
N SER A 180 46.89 0.75 18.34
CA SER A 180 48.06 0.99 17.50
C SER A 180 49.30 0.19 17.94
N THR A 181 49.77 -0.73 17.11
CA THR A 181 51.21 -0.96 16.91
C THR A 181 51.48 -1.73 15.61
N LYS A 182 52.08 -0.99 14.66
CA LYS A 182 53.05 -1.36 13.61
C LYS A 182 52.81 -2.57 12.69
N GLU A 183 52.78 -2.22 11.40
CA GLU A 183 53.35 -2.92 10.24
C GLU A 183 53.00 -4.40 10.06
N ASP A 184 51.95 -4.64 9.29
CA ASP A 184 51.95 -5.71 8.29
C ASP A 184 51.00 -5.33 7.13
N ASP A 185 51.49 -5.43 5.89
CA ASP A 185 50.75 -5.24 4.64
C ASP A 185 49.75 -6.39 4.40
N SER A 186 48.85 -6.65 5.35
CA SER A 186 47.71 -7.51 5.13
C SER A 186 46.59 -6.69 4.49
N ILE A 187 46.23 -7.04 3.26
CA ILE A 187 44.99 -6.60 2.61
C ILE A 187 43.83 -6.93 3.57
N TYR A 188 43.36 -5.95 4.33
CA TYR A 188 42.15 -6.08 5.12
C TYR A 188 40.98 -6.12 4.14
N CYS A 189 40.56 -7.33 3.77
CA CYS A 189 39.26 -7.53 3.15
C CYS A 189 38.20 -7.16 4.20
N PHE A 190 37.66 -5.95 4.10
CA PHE A 190 36.45 -5.58 4.83
C PHE A 190 35.33 -6.53 4.38
N GLU A 191 34.90 -7.42 5.27
CA GLU A 191 33.67 -8.15 5.05
C GLU A 191 32.52 -7.12 5.10
N SER A 192 31.91 -6.88 3.95
CA SER A 192 30.67 -6.11 3.88
C SER A 192 29.52 -7.06 4.22
N GLU A 193 28.71 -6.68 5.21
CA GLU A 193 27.52 -7.45 5.58
C GLU A 193 26.34 -7.01 4.71
N ASP A 194 25.61 -7.97 4.15
CA ASP A 194 24.35 -7.71 3.45
C ASP A 194 23.25 -7.35 4.44
N VAL A 195 22.79 -6.11 4.38
CA VAL A 195 21.73 -5.56 5.22
C VAL A 195 20.53 -5.21 4.36
N TYR A 196 19.36 -5.67 4.77
CA TYR A 196 18.10 -5.37 4.10
C TYR A 196 17.23 -4.53 5.01
N THR A 197 16.90 -3.31 4.56
CA THR A 197 16.01 -2.41 5.29
C THR A 197 14.62 -2.44 4.68
N VAL A 198 13.61 -2.51 5.53
CA VAL A 198 12.20 -2.51 5.14
C VAL A 198 11.59 -1.17 5.49
N TRP A 199 10.98 -0.53 4.48
CA TRP A 199 10.33 0.75 4.59
C TRP A 199 8.85 0.60 4.24
N GLN A 200 7.99 1.32 4.96
CA GLN A 200 6.55 1.28 4.76
C GLN A 200 5.98 2.69 4.65
N SER A 201 4.97 2.86 3.79
CA SER A 201 4.28 4.14 3.63
C SER A 201 3.28 4.39 4.76
N PHE A 202 3.30 5.61 5.30
CA PHE A 202 2.36 6.11 6.29
C PHE A 202 1.81 7.47 5.85
N LEU A 203 0.58 7.78 6.24
CA LEU A 203 0.00 9.11 6.02
C LEU A 203 0.77 10.16 6.80
N SER A 204 1.01 11.31 6.17
CA SER A 204 1.55 12.50 6.81
C SER A 204 0.50 13.61 6.90
N ASP A 205 0.74 14.57 7.80
CA ASP A 205 -0.10 15.72 8.09
C ASP A 205 -0.35 16.64 6.88
N GLU A 206 0.58 16.67 5.92
CA GLU A 206 0.45 17.42 4.65
C GLU A 206 -0.52 16.78 3.65
N GLY A 207 -1.20 15.68 4.02
CA GLY A 207 -2.08 14.94 3.11
C GLY A 207 -1.33 14.10 2.06
N SER A 208 -0.03 13.87 2.28
CA SER A 208 0.80 12.98 1.47
C SER A 208 1.12 11.68 2.22
N GLN A 209 1.92 10.80 1.61
CA GLN A 209 2.49 9.64 2.31
C GLN A 209 4.01 9.77 2.41
N LYS A 210 4.54 9.44 3.59
CA LYS A 210 5.98 9.40 3.88
C LYS A 210 6.40 7.96 4.17
N MET A 211 7.56 7.58 3.68
CA MET A 211 8.15 6.27 3.95
C MET A 211 8.90 6.29 5.26
N HIS A 212 8.60 5.34 6.15
CA HIS A 212 9.32 5.14 7.40
C HIS A 212 9.96 3.77 7.44
N GLN A 213 11.17 3.68 7.99
CA GLN A 213 11.82 2.41 8.22
C GLN A 213 11.10 1.66 9.34
N VAL A 214 10.68 0.42 9.05
CA VAL A 214 9.91 -0.42 9.96
C VAL A 214 10.62 -1.70 10.36
N ALA A 215 11.66 -2.09 9.62
CA ALA A 215 12.47 -3.24 10.00
C ALA A 215 13.85 -3.25 9.36
N VAL A 216 14.73 -4.07 9.94
CA VAL A 216 16.06 -4.40 9.41
C VAL A 216 16.26 -5.91 9.50
N TRP A 217 16.84 -6.48 8.44
CA TRP A 217 17.23 -7.88 8.38
C TRP A 217 18.69 -8.01 7.96
N LYS A 218 19.39 -8.96 8.60
CA LYS A 218 20.77 -9.33 8.30
C LYS A 218 20.84 -10.85 8.22
N LYS A 219 21.74 -11.39 7.39
CA LYS A 219 21.85 -12.85 7.12
C LYS A 219 21.88 -13.72 8.39
N ASN A 220 22.58 -13.27 9.43
CA ASN A 220 22.77 -14.01 10.68
C ASN A 220 21.86 -13.51 11.82
N SER A 221 20.90 -12.64 11.52
CA SER A 221 19.98 -12.05 12.49
C SER A 221 18.53 -12.36 12.14
N LYS A 222 17.66 -12.38 13.16
CA LYS A 222 16.22 -12.33 12.92
C LYS A 222 15.82 -10.92 12.45
N MET A 223 14.66 -10.82 11.80
CA MET A 223 14.06 -9.52 11.47
C MET A 223 13.89 -8.68 12.74
N ILE A 224 14.57 -7.53 12.79
CA ILE A 224 14.46 -6.55 13.87
C ILE A 224 13.39 -5.56 13.45
N LYS A 225 12.24 -5.58 14.13
CA LYS A 225 11.16 -4.62 13.88
C LYS A 225 11.43 -3.32 14.64
N MET A 226 11.10 -2.21 13.99
CA MET A 226 11.21 -0.86 14.52
C MET A 226 9.81 -0.27 14.60
N GLU A 227 9.54 0.49 15.66
CA GLU A 227 8.33 1.31 15.75
C GLU A 227 8.69 2.71 15.28
N PRO A 228 8.35 3.10 14.04
CA PRO A 228 8.61 4.45 13.60
C PRO A 228 7.74 5.44 14.39
N GLU A 229 8.31 6.61 14.69
CA GLU A 229 7.54 7.76 15.15
C GLU A 229 6.68 8.25 13.97
N ILE A 230 5.40 7.86 13.97
CA ILE A 230 4.43 8.27 12.96
C ILE A 230 3.61 9.42 13.53
N ASP A 231 3.53 10.50 12.78
CA ASP A 231 2.68 11.64 13.12
C ASP A 231 1.23 11.18 13.27
N THR A 232 0.66 11.41 14.45
CA THR A 232 -0.75 11.11 14.65
C THR A 232 -1.60 12.24 14.10
N ILE A 233 -2.17 12.02 12.91
CA ILE A 233 -3.07 12.99 12.27
C ILE A 233 -4.39 13.04 13.04
N ILE A 234 -4.81 14.24 13.44
CA ILE A 234 -6.10 14.49 14.08
C ILE A 234 -7.06 15.10 13.06
N VAL A 235 -8.09 14.35 12.68
CA VAL A 235 -9.14 14.81 11.77
C VAL A 235 -10.33 15.35 12.57
N ARG A 236 -10.71 16.60 12.31
CA ARG A 236 -11.81 17.31 12.98
C ARG A 236 -13.11 17.12 12.20
N LEU A 237 -14.10 16.50 12.83
CA LEU A 237 -15.38 16.16 12.22
C LEU A 237 -16.48 17.08 12.73
N ALA A 238 -17.13 17.84 11.83
CA ALA A 238 -18.35 18.57 12.17
C ALA A 238 -19.56 17.65 12.07
N LEU A 239 -20.16 17.31 13.21
CA LEU A 239 -21.24 16.33 13.31
C LEU A 239 -22.61 17.00 13.38
N VAL A 240 -23.57 16.40 12.68
CA VAL A 240 -25.00 16.73 12.75
C VAL A 240 -25.75 15.43 13.04
N GLU A 241 -26.72 15.48 13.95
CA GLU A 241 -27.54 14.30 14.30
C GLU A 241 -28.26 13.80 13.05
N TYR A 242 -28.07 12.52 12.70
CA TYR A 242 -28.65 11.93 11.50
C TYR A 242 -28.83 10.43 11.67
N TRP A 243 -29.91 10.03 12.33
CA TRP A 243 -30.19 8.62 12.63
C TRP A 243 -30.54 7.83 11.34
N PRO A 244 -30.06 6.59 11.16
CA PRO A 244 -29.21 5.78 12.07
C PRO A 244 -27.70 5.96 11.88
N PHE A 245 -27.27 6.87 11.00
CA PHE A 245 -25.86 7.01 10.61
C PHE A 245 -25.00 7.69 11.67
N ILE A 246 -25.52 8.76 12.27
CA ILE A 246 -24.85 9.57 13.29
C ILE A 246 -25.80 9.73 14.48
N ARG A 247 -25.34 9.25 15.64
CA ARG A 247 -26.04 9.44 16.92
C ARG A 247 -25.09 10.05 17.94
N ILE A 248 -25.29 11.32 18.22
CA ILE A 248 -24.42 12.14 19.06
C ILE A 248 -24.84 11.99 20.53
N ARG A 249 -23.85 12.01 21.41
CA ARG A 249 -24.03 12.07 22.85
C ARG A 249 -23.09 13.11 23.43
N MET A 250 -23.64 14.04 24.20
CA MET A 250 -22.85 15.00 24.97
C MET A 250 -22.54 14.42 26.34
N VAL A 251 -21.25 14.37 26.71
CA VAL A 251 -20.79 13.94 28.03
C VAL A 251 -19.85 15.00 28.55
N ASN A 252 -20.23 15.70 29.64
CA ASN A 252 -19.43 16.78 30.24
C ASN A 252 -18.95 17.84 29.22
N GLY A 253 -19.85 18.27 28.33
CA GLY A 253 -19.53 19.23 27.26
C GLY A 253 -18.71 18.67 26.10
N THR A 254 -18.31 17.39 26.14
CA THR A 254 -17.58 16.73 25.06
C THR A 254 -18.53 15.96 24.16
N VAL A 255 -18.34 16.11 22.84
CA VAL A 255 -19.10 15.40 21.81
C VAL A 255 -18.58 13.97 21.68
N THR A 256 -19.46 12.99 21.82
CA THR A 256 -19.16 11.57 21.65
C THR A 256 -20.19 10.90 20.74
N LEU A 257 -19.89 9.71 20.23
CA LEU A 257 -20.82 8.91 19.43
C LEU A 257 -21.39 7.72 20.23
N ASN A 258 -22.71 7.56 20.17
CA ASN A 258 -23.38 6.31 20.54
C ASN A 258 -23.11 5.22 19.49
N ASP A 259 -23.62 4.00 19.68
CA ASP A 259 -23.54 2.98 18.62
C ASP A 259 -24.34 3.43 17.39
N CYS A 260 -23.62 3.70 16.30
CA CYS A 260 -24.13 4.16 15.02
C CYS A 260 -23.13 3.80 13.90
N VAL A 261 -23.54 3.97 12.64
CA VAL A 261 -22.70 3.62 11.47
C VAL A 261 -21.38 4.40 11.48
N LEU A 262 -21.42 5.71 11.75
CA LEU A 262 -20.22 6.55 11.78
C LEU A 262 -19.19 6.04 12.79
N LYS A 263 -19.60 5.68 14.02
CA LYS A 263 -18.68 5.20 15.05
C LYS A 263 -17.90 3.96 14.60
N ARG A 264 -18.58 3.03 13.91
CA ARG A 264 -17.95 1.82 13.38
C ARG A 264 -16.96 2.15 12.27
N LEU A 265 -17.30 3.07 11.36
CA LEU A 265 -16.40 3.52 10.30
C LEU A 265 -15.16 4.24 10.85
N LEU A 266 -15.32 5.17 11.80
CA LEU A 266 -14.20 5.88 12.41
C LEU A 266 -13.26 4.94 13.15
N ASN A 267 -13.78 3.92 13.85
CA ASN A 267 -12.96 2.91 14.50
C ASN A 267 -12.14 2.10 13.50
N GLU A 268 -12.72 1.75 12.34
CA GLU A 268 -11.99 1.06 11.28
C GLU A 268 -10.90 1.95 10.66
N PHE A 269 -11.20 3.23 10.39
CA PHE A 269 -10.21 4.17 9.88
C PHE A 269 -9.08 4.44 10.88
N ALA A 270 -9.41 4.64 12.16
CA ALA A 270 -8.41 4.85 13.22
C ALA A 270 -7.43 3.67 13.32
N LYS A 271 -7.95 2.43 13.28
CA LYS A 271 -7.13 1.22 13.32
C LYS A 271 -6.23 1.06 12.09
N ARG A 272 -6.74 1.40 10.91
CA ARG A 272 -6.03 1.15 9.64
C ARG A 272 -5.00 2.22 9.31
N GLN A 273 -5.29 3.48 9.65
CA GLN A 273 -4.56 4.64 9.17
C GLN A 273 -3.89 5.44 10.30
N ASN A 274 -3.89 4.91 11.53
CA ASN A 274 -3.38 5.59 12.73
C ASN A 274 -3.94 7.01 12.93
N LEU A 275 -5.20 7.22 12.51
CA LEU A 275 -5.88 8.51 12.63
C LEU A 275 -6.55 8.66 14.00
N LYS A 276 -6.51 9.88 14.54
CA LYS A 276 -7.36 10.30 15.64
C LYS A 276 -8.47 11.21 15.11
N PHE A 277 -9.63 11.18 15.74
CA PHE A 277 -10.77 12.01 15.36
C PHE A 277 -11.16 12.93 16.50
N LYS A 278 -11.28 14.22 16.20
CA LYS A 278 -11.87 15.21 17.11
C LYS A 278 -13.30 15.49 16.65
N LEU A 279 -14.26 15.26 17.52
CA LEU A 279 -15.68 15.43 17.20
C LEU A 279 -16.14 16.82 17.61
N LEU A 280 -16.74 17.55 16.68
CA LEU A 280 -17.28 18.88 16.87
C LEU A 280 -18.78 18.86 16.58
N TYR A 281 -19.58 19.63 17.33
CA TYR A 281 -21.03 19.65 17.15
C TYR A 281 -21.44 20.81 16.25
N GLY A 282 -21.99 20.50 15.08
CA GLY A 282 -22.40 21.50 14.09
C GLY A 282 -23.84 22.00 14.22
N HIS A 283 -24.64 21.46 15.15
CA HIS A 283 -26.08 21.67 15.35
C HIS A 283 -26.99 21.34 14.16
N LYS A 284 -26.68 21.84 12.96
CA LYS A 284 -27.38 21.64 11.69
C LYS A 284 -26.37 21.54 10.55
N TRP A 285 -26.78 21.02 9.39
CA TRP A 285 -25.92 20.95 8.21
C TRP A 285 -25.39 22.31 7.78
N GLY A 286 -26.20 23.34 7.91
CA GLY A 286 -25.88 24.67 7.41
C GLY A 286 -26.76 25.06 6.24
N GLY A 287 -27.04 26.35 6.17
CA GLY A 287 -27.66 27.00 5.03
C GLY A 287 -26.94 28.30 4.72
N LYS A 288 -27.11 28.76 3.49
CA LYS A 288 -26.60 30.05 3.05
C LYS A 288 -27.50 31.15 3.61
N VAL A 289 -26.92 32.06 4.40
CA VAL A 289 -27.57 33.26 4.91
C VAL A 289 -26.80 34.43 4.34
N GLU A 290 -27.44 35.19 3.45
CA GLU A 290 -26.78 36.22 2.63
C GLU A 290 -25.61 35.65 1.82
N THR A 291 -24.37 35.96 2.20
CA THR A 291 -23.14 35.48 1.58
C THR A 291 -22.54 34.28 2.28
N ASP A 292 -22.91 34.03 3.54
CA ASP A 292 -22.14 33.16 4.43
C ASP A 292 -22.87 31.84 4.69
N TRP A 293 -22.09 30.77 4.87
CA TRP A 293 -22.63 29.48 5.28
C TRP A 293 -22.58 29.30 6.79
N THR A 294 -23.66 28.78 7.33
CA THR A 294 -23.81 28.46 8.76
C THR A 294 -23.64 26.96 9.02
N GLY A 295 -23.74 26.53 10.28
CA GLY A 295 -23.73 25.11 10.67
C GLY A 295 -22.43 24.38 10.30
N ALA A 296 -22.53 23.08 10.10
CA ALA A 296 -21.39 22.22 9.77
C ALA A 296 -20.66 22.67 8.49
N ILE A 297 -21.39 23.10 7.45
CA ILE A 297 -20.78 23.65 6.21
C ILE A 297 -19.94 24.89 6.53
N GLY A 298 -20.50 25.83 7.29
CA GLY A 298 -19.78 27.02 7.72
C GLY A 298 -18.51 26.70 8.53
N MET A 299 -18.55 25.68 9.39
CA MET A 299 -17.37 25.25 10.16
C MET A 299 -16.23 24.78 9.26
N VAL A 300 -16.52 24.06 8.18
CA VAL A 300 -15.48 23.63 7.23
C VAL A 300 -14.93 24.81 6.45
N LEU A 301 -15.79 25.71 5.97
CA LEU A 301 -15.34 26.89 5.22
C LEU A 301 -14.50 27.86 6.06
N ARG A 302 -14.68 27.86 7.39
CA ARG A 302 -13.85 28.61 8.34
C ARG A 302 -12.68 27.81 8.90
N GLU A 303 -12.40 26.63 8.34
CA GLU A 303 -11.30 25.73 8.76
C GLU A 303 -11.37 25.31 10.24
N GLU A 304 -12.55 25.38 10.86
CA GLU A 304 -12.79 24.91 12.23
C GLU A 304 -12.90 23.38 12.27
N ALA A 305 -13.39 22.79 11.18
CA ALA A 305 -13.52 21.37 10.94
C ALA A 305 -12.92 20.99 9.58
N ASP A 306 -12.46 19.74 9.44
CA ASP A 306 -11.83 19.25 8.21
C ASP A 306 -12.84 18.54 7.31
N MET A 307 -13.90 17.95 7.88
CA MET A 307 -14.92 17.24 7.10
C MET A 307 -16.28 17.15 7.80
N ILE A 308 -17.30 16.84 6.99
CA ILE A 308 -18.69 16.65 7.42
C ILE A 308 -19.15 15.25 6.97
N PRO A 309 -19.27 14.28 7.88
CA PRO A 309 -19.71 12.93 7.52
C PRO A 309 -21.20 12.90 7.16
N PHE A 310 -21.55 12.08 6.17
CA PHE A 310 -22.93 11.84 5.71
C PHE A 310 -23.70 13.09 5.26
N LEU A 311 -23.02 14.15 4.81
CA LEU A 311 -23.66 15.32 4.21
C LEU A 311 -24.31 14.93 2.87
N PRO A 312 -25.62 15.18 2.66
CA PRO A 312 -26.24 14.95 1.36
C PRO A 312 -25.63 15.84 0.28
N VAL A 313 -25.31 15.25 -0.87
CA VAL A 313 -24.78 15.94 -2.05
C VAL A 313 -25.90 16.74 -2.71
N THR A 314 -25.70 18.04 -2.91
CA THR A 314 -26.60 18.93 -3.64
C THR A 314 -25.77 19.94 -4.42
N GLU A 315 -26.27 20.40 -5.56
CA GLU A 315 -25.57 21.37 -6.44
C GLU A 315 -25.06 22.60 -5.68
N SER A 316 -25.89 23.17 -4.79
CA SER A 316 -25.52 24.32 -3.97
C SER A 316 -24.35 24.06 -3.01
N ARG A 317 -24.18 22.82 -2.55
CA ARG A 317 -23.08 22.44 -1.63
C ARG A 317 -21.83 22.08 -2.41
N GLU A 318 -21.97 21.44 -3.57
CA GLU A 318 -20.83 21.15 -4.46
C GLU A 318 -20.14 22.42 -4.95
N SER A 319 -20.88 23.53 -5.08
CA SER A 319 -20.28 24.83 -5.41
C SER A 319 -19.32 25.41 -4.35
N VAL A 320 -19.31 24.86 -3.13
CA VAL A 320 -18.52 25.39 -2.01
C VAL A 320 -17.71 24.34 -1.26
N LEU A 321 -18.00 23.05 -1.45
CA LEU A 321 -17.30 21.95 -0.80
C LEU A 321 -16.95 20.87 -1.82
N ASP A 322 -15.78 20.29 -1.67
CA ASP A 322 -15.39 19.08 -2.39
C ASP A 322 -16.01 17.84 -1.74
N PHE A 323 -16.64 16.99 -2.56
CA PHE A 323 -17.25 15.75 -2.10
C PHE A 323 -16.43 14.53 -2.53
N THR A 324 -16.28 13.58 -1.60
CA THR A 324 -15.84 12.23 -1.97
C THR A 324 -16.95 11.50 -2.73
N LYS A 325 -16.58 10.48 -3.53
CA LYS A 325 -17.55 9.62 -4.23
C LYS A 325 -18.64 9.10 -3.26
N PRO A 326 -19.94 9.27 -3.57
CA PRO A 326 -21.02 8.83 -2.71
C PRO A 326 -20.90 7.36 -2.29
N LYS A 327 -21.06 7.09 -1.00
CA LYS A 327 -20.99 5.75 -0.40
C LYS A 327 -22.36 5.17 -0.04
N ALA A 328 -23.40 5.99 -0.04
CA ALA A 328 -24.79 5.60 0.21
C ALA A 328 -25.73 6.48 -0.62
N PHE A 329 -26.84 5.90 -1.06
CA PHE A 329 -27.90 6.60 -1.77
C PHE A 329 -29.13 6.66 -0.87
N ILE A 330 -29.70 7.86 -0.74
CA ILE A 330 -30.94 8.08 0.00
C ILE A 330 -32.07 8.14 -1.02
N ASN A 331 -32.98 7.17 -0.97
CA ASN A 331 -34.18 7.20 -1.78
C ASN A 331 -35.31 7.80 -0.95
N HIS A 332 -35.90 8.90 -1.42
CA HIS A 332 -37.12 9.44 -0.85
C HIS A 332 -38.30 8.62 -1.37
N GLY A 333 -38.82 7.74 -0.53
CA GLY A 333 -40.09 7.04 -0.76
C GLY A 333 -41.13 7.56 0.23
N ILE A 334 -42.34 7.81 -0.25
CA ILE A 334 -43.52 7.88 0.62
C ILE A 334 -43.99 6.42 0.74
N LEU A 335 -44.02 5.90 1.97
CA LEU A 335 -44.57 4.58 2.27
C LEU A 335 -46.10 4.60 2.21
#